data_AF-A0A7C7YV54-F1
#
_entry.id   AF-A0A7C7YV54-F1
#
_cell.length_a   1.000
_cell.length_b   1.000
_cell.length_c   1.000
_cell.angle_alpha   90.00
_cell.angle_beta   90.00
_cell.angle_gamma   90.00
#
_symmetry.space_group_name_H-M   'P 1'
#
loop_
_entity.id
_entity.type
_entity.pdbx_description
1 polymer ?
#
loop_
_entity_poly.entity_id
_entity_poly.type
_entity_poly.pdbx_seq_one_letter_code
_entity_poly.pdbx_strand_id
1 'polypeptide(L)'
;MNRTSPGLRGLRAVGACLQHAGRPVALVFVLAWMSVVWQISSMESTGLPTTTLLVWLYNSAHAPLFGLLALWSALVLPREDGWPRLGRRGVLSILAFVFSYGFVDEWHQLSVLGRDSSALDLLTDMVGAVMTLWIIAYVPRAASTEAGLRWRVALALAACALSGGLSTIL
;
A
#
# COMPACT_ATOMS: atom_id res chain seq x y z
N MET A 1 12.87 -20.29 -25.09
CA MET A 1 11.56 -20.09 -24.42
C MET A 1 11.82 -19.79 -22.96
N ASN A 2 11.68 -18.52 -22.52
CA ASN A 2 11.84 -18.16 -21.11
C ASN A 2 10.69 -18.79 -20.30
N ARG A 3 10.98 -19.88 -19.59
CA ARG A 3 10.06 -20.43 -18.59
C ARG A 3 9.86 -19.36 -17.52
N THR A 4 8.65 -18.82 -17.43
CA THR A 4 8.27 -17.91 -16.33
C THR A 4 8.56 -18.60 -15.01
N SER A 5 9.27 -17.93 -14.10
CA SER A 5 9.66 -18.47 -12.80
C SER A 5 8.45 -18.73 -11.89
N PRO A 6 8.57 -19.61 -10.86
CA PRO A 6 7.47 -19.91 -9.95
C PRO A 6 6.87 -18.68 -9.25
N GLY A 7 7.70 -17.75 -8.76
CA GLY A 7 7.26 -16.56 -8.04
C GLY A 7 6.42 -15.62 -8.90
N LEU A 8 6.95 -15.24 -10.06
CA LEU A 8 6.21 -14.41 -11.02
C LEU A 8 4.92 -15.08 -11.52
N ARG A 9 4.92 -16.39 -11.74
CA ARG A 9 3.69 -17.14 -12.10
C ARG A 9 2.66 -17.09 -10.97
N GLY A 10 3.09 -17.32 -9.72
CA GLY A 10 2.22 -17.26 -8.56
C GLY A 10 1.57 -15.89 -8.41
N LEU A 11 2.36 -14.82 -8.50
CA LEU A 11 1.84 -13.45 -8.39
C LEU A 11 0.87 -13.10 -9.53
N ARG A 12 1.14 -13.56 -10.75
CA ARG A 12 0.21 -13.42 -11.88
C ARG A 12 -1.09 -14.20 -11.65
N ALA A 13 -1.00 -15.42 -11.11
CA ALA A 13 -2.18 -16.23 -10.80
C ALA A 13 -3.04 -15.60 -9.70
N VAL A 14 -2.42 -15.11 -8.63
CA VAL A 14 -3.11 -14.36 -7.56
C VAL A 14 -3.77 -13.10 -8.13
N GLY A 15 -3.03 -12.32 -8.92
CA GLY A 15 -3.57 -11.12 -9.57
C GLY A 15 -4.77 -11.45 -10.47
N ALA A 16 -4.65 -12.48 -11.32
CA ALA A 16 -5.76 -12.94 -12.17
C ALA A 16 -6.98 -13.38 -11.34
N CYS A 17 -6.75 -14.09 -10.24
CA CYS A 17 -7.80 -14.50 -9.31
C CYS A 17 -8.53 -13.29 -8.70
N LEU A 18 -7.78 -12.29 -8.22
CA LEU A 18 -8.35 -11.07 -7.66
C LEU A 18 -9.13 -10.26 -8.71
N GLN A 19 -8.71 -10.29 -9.98
CA GLN A 19 -9.42 -9.61 -11.07
C GLN A 19 -10.75 -10.26 -11.46
N HIS A 20 -11.02 -11.49 -11.04
CA HIS A 20 -12.35 -12.09 -11.19
C HIS A 20 -13.41 -11.41 -10.31
N ALA A 21 -12.99 -10.69 -9.26
CA ALA A 21 -13.90 -9.86 -8.50
C ALA A 21 -14.52 -8.77 -9.40
N GLY A 22 -15.84 -8.65 -9.40
CA GLY A 22 -16.52 -7.52 -10.04
C GLY A 22 -16.11 -6.19 -9.39
N ARG A 23 -16.25 -5.07 -10.11
CA ARG A 23 -15.94 -3.74 -9.55
C ARG A 23 -16.68 -3.43 -8.23
N PRO A 24 -17.96 -3.82 -8.03
CA PRO A 24 -18.62 -3.64 -6.73
C PRO A 24 -17.91 -4.39 -5.59
N VAL A 25 -17.44 -5.61 -5.84
CA VAL A 25 -16.70 -6.41 -4.85
C VAL A 25 -15.33 -5.76 -4.57
N ALA A 26 -14.65 -5.23 -5.59
CA ALA A 26 -13.42 -4.46 -5.40
C ALA A 26 -13.64 -3.21 -4.53
N LEU A 27 -14.75 -2.49 -4.72
CA LEU A 27 -15.13 -1.36 -3.86
C LEU A 27 -15.39 -1.80 -2.42
N VAL A 28 -16.02 -2.96 -2.21
CA VAL A 28 -16.18 -3.54 -0.86
C VAL A 28 -14.81 -3.79 -0.21
N PHE A 29 -13.81 -4.30 -0.94
CA PHE A 29 -12.46 -4.46 -0.39
C PHE A 29 -11.82 -3.12 -0.02
N VAL A 30 -11.99 -2.07 -0.84
CA VAL A 30 -11.50 -0.72 -0.54
C VAL A 30 -12.15 -0.20 0.75
N LEU A 31 -13.48 -0.23 0.84
CA LEU A 31 -14.22 0.29 2.00
C LEU A 31 -13.96 -0.51 3.27
N ALA A 32 -13.88 -1.83 3.16
CA ALA A 32 -13.53 -2.71 4.28
C ALA A 32 -12.12 -2.40 4.78
N TRP A 33 -11.17 -2.19 3.88
CA TRP A 33 -9.80 -1.86 4.26
C TRP A 33 -9.66 -0.46 4.87
N MET A 34 -10.36 0.53 4.34
CA MET A 34 -10.47 1.85 4.97
C MET A 34 -11.01 1.72 6.39
N SER A 35 -12.06 0.92 6.59
CA SER A 35 -12.64 0.69 7.92
C SER A 35 -11.64 0.07 8.89
N VAL A 36 -10.80 -0.86 8.43
CA VAL A 36 -9.71 -1.44 9.25
C VAL A 36 -8.70 -0.37 9.64
N VAL A 37 -8.22 0.45 8.69
CA VAL A 37 -7.28 1.55 8.97
C VAL A 37 -7.89 2.51 9.98
N TRP A 38 -9.13 2.96 9.75
CA TRP A 38 -9.84 3.88 10.65
C TRP A 38 -9.96 3.33 12.07
N GLN A 39 -10.32 2.04 12.21
CA GLN A 39 -10.42 1.39 13.51
C GLN A 39 -9.07 1.36 14.24
N ILE A 40 -7.99 1.03 13.54
CA ILE A 40 -6.63 1.03 14.12
C ILE A 40 -6.25 2.45 14.56
N SER A 41 -6.53 3.46 13.74
CA SER A 41 -6.23 4.87 14.02
C SER A 41 -7.12 5.46 15.12
N SER A 42 -8.30 4.88 15.37
CA SER A 42 -9.21 5.27 16.46
C SER A 42 -8.79 4.72 17.84
N MET A 43 -7.86 3.76 17.89
CA MET A 43 -7.41 3.20 19.15
C MET A 43 -6.55 4.23 19.89
N GLU A 44 -6.93 4.59 21.11
CA GLU A 44 -6.14 5.44 21.99
C GLU A 44 -4.76 4.81 22.24
N SER A 45 -3.74 5.66 22.34
CA SER A 45 -2.40 5.23 22.71
C SER A 45 -2.14 5.66 24.15
N THR A 46 -2.68 4.90 25.11
CA THR A 46 -2.55 5.18 26.55
C THR A 46 -1.26 4.62 27.17
N GLY A 47 -0.28 4.27 26.34
CA GLY A 47 1.04 3.83 26.74
C GLY A 47 2.02 4.00 25.59
N LEU A 48 3.05 4.84 25.78
CA LEU A 48 4.08 5.04 24.77
C LEU A 48 4.81 3.71 24.51
N PRO A 49 5.11 3.35 23.25
CA PRO A 49 5.98 2.23 22.97
C PRO A 49 7.29 2.40 23.73
N THR A 50 7.66 1.40 24.52
CA THR A 50 8.78 1.54 25.48
C THR A 50 10.16 1.45 24.84
N THR A 51 10.24 1.12 23.55
CA THR A 51 11.50 0.98 22.81
C THR A 51 11.41 1.59 21.43
N THR A 52 12.54 2.13 20.94
CA THR A 52 12.67 2.69 19.58
C THR A 52 12.29 1.69 18.49
N LEU A 53 12.59 0.40 18.69
CA LEU A 53 12.22 -0.65 17.74
C LEU A 53 10.69 -0.76 17.61
N LEU A 54 9.94 -0.66 18.71
CA LEU A 54 8.49 -0.70 18.65
C LEU A 54 7.93 0.54 17.96
N VAL A 55 8.41 1.74 18.29
CA VAL A 55 8.01 2.98 17.59
C VAL A 55 8.23 2.83 16.08
N TRP A 56 9.42 2.36 15.69
CA TRP A 56 9.73 2.12 14.29
C TRP A 56 8.79 1.11 13.63
N LEU A 57 8.46 0.00 14.29
CA LEU A 57 7.52 -0.97 13.75
C LEU A 57 6.11 -0.38 13.55
N TYR A 58 5.65 0.45 14.50
CA TYR A 58 4.36 1.15 14.37
C TYR A 58 4.38 2.13 13.20
N ASN A 59 5.40 2.99 13.10
CA ASN A 59 5.48 3.97 12.02
C ASN A 59 5.71 3.30 10.66
N SER A 60 6.47 2.20 10.61
CA SER A 60 6.63 1.40 9.40
C SER A 60 5.36 0.65 8.97
N ALA A 61 4.37 0.45 9.84
CA ALA A 61 3.11 -0.23 9.49
C ALA A 61 2.20 0.60 8.58
N HIS A 62 2.37 1.92 8.56
CA HIS A 62 1.68 2.84 7.64
C HIS A 62 1.85 2.43 6.17
N ALA A 63 3.10 2.15 5.77
CA ALA A 63 3.39 1.81 4.38
C ALA A 63 2.66 0.55 3.87
N PRO A 64 2.69 -0.63 4.53
CA PRO A 64 1.90 -1.77 4.08
C PRO A 64 0.39 -1.54 4.20
N LEU A 65 -0.10 -0.79 5.21
CA LEU A 65 -1.53 -0.47 5.33
C LEU A 65 -2.03 0.31 4.11
N PHE A 66 -1.37 1.41 3.75
CA PHE A 66 -1.78 2.23 2.61
C PHE A 66 -1.33 1.66 1.26
N GLY A 67 -0.28 0.84 1.25
CA GLY A 67 0.08 0.00 0.11
C GLY A 67 -1.04 -0.98 -0.25
N LEU A 68 -1.68 -1.61 0.74
CA LEU A 68 -2.84 -2.47 0.51
C LEU A 68 -4.07 -1.68 0.06
N LEU A 69 -4.29 -0.46 0.58
CA LEU A 69 -5.33 0.43 0.07
C LEU A 69 -5.13 0.72 -1.42
N ALA A 70 -3.90 0.98 -1.85
CA ALA A 70 -3.57 1.17 -3.26
C ALA A 70 -3.79 -0.10 -4.10
N LEU A 71 -3.46 -1.28 -3.56
CA LEU A 71 -3.72 -2.57 -4.20
C LEU A 71 -5.23 -2.76 -4.47
N TRP A 72 -6.07 -2.58 -3.46
CA TRP A 72 -7.53 -2.72 -3.59
C TRP A 72 -8.12 -1.69 -4.55
N SER A 73 -7.62 -0.46 -4.48
CA SER A 73 -8.04 0.61 -5.40
C SER A 73 -7.68 0.29 -6.86
N ALA A 74 -6.56 -0.40 -7.11
CA ALA A 74 -6.19 -0.84 -8.45
C ALA A 74 -7.17 -1.88 -9.04
N LEU A 75 -7.88 -2.65 -8.21
CA LEU A 75 -8.89 -3.62 -8.67
C LEU A 75 -10.14 -2.95 -9.27
N VAL A 76 -10.37 -1.68 -8.96
CA VAL A 76 -11.51 -0.88 -9.44
C VAL A 76 -11.26 -0.33 -10.84
N LEU A 77 -9.99 -0.19 -11.25
CA LEU A 77 -9.62 0.39 -12.54
C LEU A 77 -10.11 -0.45 -13.74
N PRO A 78 -10.20 0.16 -14.94
CA PRO A 78 -10.37 -0.59 -16.19
C PRO A 78 -9.30 -1.67 -16.35
N ARG A 79 -9.68 -2.78 -16.98
CA ARG A 79 -8.84 -3.97 -17.16
C ARG A 79 -8.46 -4.12 -18.62
N GLU A 80 -7.26 -4.64 -18.86
CA GLU A 80 -6.72 -5.01 -20.17
C GLU A 80 -6.05 -6.37 -20.00
N ASP A 81 -6.42 -7.36 -20.82
CA ASP A 81 -5.95 -8.76 -20.73
C ASP A 81 -6.01 -9.37 -19.32
N GLY A 82 -7.08 -9.06 -18.58
CA GLY A 82 -7.28 -9.57 -17.22
C GLY A 82 -6.38 -8.94 -16.15
N TRP A 83 -5.77 -7.77 -16.41
CA TRP A 83 -4.95 -7.02 -15.45
C TRP A 83 -5.39 -5.55 -15.36
N PRO A 84 -5.19 -4.83 -14.22
CA PRO A 84 -5.46 -3.40 -14.14
C PRO A 84 -4.65 -2.59 -15.13
N ARG A 85 -5.33 -1.72 -15.88
CA ARG A 85 -4.68 -0.76 -16.77
C ARG A 85 -4.18 0.44 -15.99
N LEU A 86 -2.95 0.35 -15.49
CA LEU A 86 -2.25 1.42 -14.76
C LEU A 86 -1.71 2.51 -15.71
N GLY A 87 -2.61 3.24 -16.36
CA GLY A 87 -2.27 4.48 -17.06
C GLY A 87 -1.98 5.63 -16.09
N ARG A 88 -1.32 6.70 -16.58
CA ARG A 88 -0.99 7.90 -15.77
C ARG A 88 -2.18 8.42 -14.97
N ARG A 89 -3.37 8.50 -15.59
CA ARG A 89 -4.59 8.95 -14.90
C ARG A 89 -4.99 8.01 -13.76
N GLY A 90 -5.01 6.69 -13.99
CA GLY A 90 -5.36 5.72 -12.96
C GLY A 90 -4.40 5.73 -11.77
N VAL A 91 -3.08 5.81 -12.05
CA VAL A 91 -2.06 5.94 -10.99
C VAL A 91 -2.26 7.23 -10.19
N LEU A 92 -2.41 8.38 -10.86
CA LEU A 92 -2.63 9.65 -10.17
C LEU A 92 -3.94 9.67 -9.36
N SER A 93 -5.01 9.05 -9.87
CA SER A 93 -6.26 8.93 -9.12
C SER A 93 -6.12 8.08 -7.86
N ILE A 94 -5.42 6.94 -7.93
CA ILE A 94 -5.17 6.10 -6.74
C ILE A 94 -4.28 6.85 -5.75
N LEU A 95 -3.19 7.47 -6.21
CA LEU A 95 -2.30 8.23 -5.33
C LEU A 95 -3.00 9.41 -4.67
N ALA A 96 -3.83 10.15 -5.42
CA ALA A 96 -4.63 11.23 -4.85
C ALA A 96 -5.64 10.70 -3.82
N PHE A 97 -6.30 9.57 -4.11
CA PHE A 97 -7.24 8.94 -3.18
C PHE A 97 -6.56 8.48 -1.89
N VAL A 98 -5.43 7.77 -1.99
CA VAL A 98 -4.62 7.34 -0.84
C VAL A 98 -4.15 8.54 -0.04
N PHE A 99 -3.60 9.57 -0.70
CA PHE A 99 -3.16 10.80 -0.03
C PHE A 99 -4.31 11.48 0.71
N SER A 100 -5.46 11.65 0.06
CA SER A 100 -6.64 12.27 0.68
C SER A 100 -7.12 11.45 1.88
N TYR A 101 -7.13 10.13 1.78
CA TYR A 101 -7.55 9.29 2.89
C TYR A 101 -6.56 9.32 4.06
N GLY A 102 -5.25 9.24 3.78
CA GLY A 102 -4.21 9.36 4.82
C GLY A 102 -4.26 10.72 5.50
N PHE A 103 -4.47 11.80 4.73
CA PHE A 103 -4.65 13.13 5.30
C PHE A 103 -5.89 13.21 6.22
N VAL A 104 -7.00 12.58 5.83
CA VAL A 104 -8.20 12.52 6.70
C VAL A 104 -7.93 11.67 7.94
N ASP A 105 -7.17 10.58 7.82
CA ASP A 105 -6.79 9.73 8.96
C ASP A 105 -5.94 10.50 9.97
N GLU A 106 -4.89 11.20 9.50
CA GLU A 106 -4.05 12.08 10.31
C GLU A 106 -4.86 13.19 11.00
N TRP A 107 -5.76 13.84 10.26
CA TRP A 107 -6.67 14.84 10.82
C TRP A 107 -7.59 14.25 11.90
N HIS A 108 -8.11 13.04 11.69
CA HIS A 108 -8.93 12.34 12.67
C HIS A 108 -8.14 12.02 13.95
N GLN A 109 -6.88 11.61 13.82
CA GLN A 109 -6.01 11.28 14.94
C GLN A 109 -5.74 12.47 15.89
N LEU A 110 -5.84 13.72 15.41
CA LEU A 110 -5.80 14.92 16.27
C LEU A 110 -6.88 14.92 17.38
N SER A 111 -7.96 14.16 17.18
CA SER A 111 -9.06 14.02 18.15
C SER A 111 -8.97 12.75 19.00
N VAL A 112 -7.97 11.88 18.77
CA VAL A 112 -7.80 10.60 19.46
C VAL A 112 -6.77 10.76 20.58
N LEU A 113 -7.17 10.43 21.81
CA LEU A 113 -6.30 10.61 22.98
C LEU A 113 -5.01 9.78 22.85
N GLY A 114 -3.86 10.45 23.04
CA GLY A 114 -2.54 9.83 23.00
C GLY A 114 -1.99 9.55 21.60
N ARG A 115 -2.75 9.87 20.54
CA ARG A 115 -2.22 9.84 19.16
C ARG A 115 -1.50 11.13 18.82
N ASP A 116 -0.49 11.00 17.97
CA ASP A 116 0.20 12.11 17.35
C ASP A 116 -0.16 12.12 15.88
N SER A 117 -0.33 13.31 15.31
CA SER A 117 -0.53 13.44 13.87
C SER A 117 0.79 13.87 13.22
N SER A 118 1.21 13.12 12.21
CA SER A 118 2.52 13.24 11.59
C SER A 118 2.43 13.35 10.08
N ALA A 119 3.01 14.44 9.54
CA ALA A 119 3.22 14.57 8.10
C ALA A 119 4.17 13.49 7.54
N LEU A 120 5.02 12.89 8.39
CA LEU A 120 5.93 11.80 7.98
C LEU A 120 5.22 10.44 7.90
N ASP A 121 4.13 10.26 8.63
CA ASP A 121 3.27 9.09 8.49
C ASP A 121 2.50 9.16 7.17
N LEU A 122 1.96 10.33 6.82
CA LEU A 122 1.38 10.57 5.48
C LEU A 122 2.39 10.35 4.34
N LEU A 123 3.67 10.73 4.54
CA LEU A 123 4.72 10.40 3.58
C LEU A 123 4.93 8.88 3.47
N THR A 124 4.93 8.18 4.60
CA THR A 124 5.09 6.72 4.68
C THR A 124 3.94 5.98 4.00
N ASP A 125 2.71 6.47 4.15
CA ASP A 125 1.52 5.98 3.43
C ASP A 125 1.73 6.05 1.92
N MET A 126 2.22 7.20 1.44
CA MET A 126 2.46 7.44 0.02
C MET A 126 3.60 6.59 -0.54
N VAL A 127 4.67 6.36 0.24
CA VAL A 127 5.73 5.42 -0.13
C VAL A 127 5.15 4.02 -0.33
N GLY A 128 4.33 3.55 0.62
CA GLY A 128 3.62 2.27 0.51
C GLY A 128 2.78 2.14 -0.77
N ALA A 129 1.97 3.16 -1.05
CA ALA A 129 1.13 3.19 -2.24
C ALA A 129 1.94 3.20 -3.55
N VAL A 130 2.96 4.05 -3.66
CA VAL A 130 3.83 4.14 -4.84
C VAL A 130 4.54 2.82 -5.11
N MET A 131 5.12 2.20 -4.07
CA MET A 131 5.85 0.94 -4.22
C MET A 131 4.93 -0.21 -4.64
N THR A 132 3.72 -0.29 -4.08
CA THR A 132 2.73 -1.27 -4.52
C THR A 132 2.34 -1.08 -5.98
N LEU A 133 2.00 0.15 -6.39
CA LEU A 133 1.63 0.43 -7.79
C LEU A 133 2.80 0.16 -8.75
N TRP A 134 4.03 0.42 -8.34
CA TRP A 134 5.23 0.12 -9.13
C TRP A 134 5.41 -1.39 -9.37
N ILE A 135 5.14 -2.21 -8.36
CA ILE A 135 5.16 -3.67 -8.48
C ILE A 135 4.00 -4.14 -9.39
N ILE A 136 2.78 -3.67 -9.17
CA ILE A 136 1.60 -4.04 -9.99
C ILE A 136 1.83 -3.69 -11.46
N ALA A 137 2.44 -2.53 -11.76
CA ALA A 137 2.75 -2.09 -13.11
C ALA A 137 3.87 -2.91 -13.78
N TYR A 138 4.69 -3.61 -13.01
CA TYR A 138 5.76 -4.46 -13.53
C TYR A 138 5.27 -5.87 -13.88
N VAL A 139 4.50 -6.51 -13.00
CA VAL A 139 4.09 -7.92 -13.14
C VAL A 139 3.53 -8.34 -14.52
N PRO A 140 2.63 -7.58 -15.18
CA PRO A 140 2.02 -8.01 -16.44
C PRO A 140 2.95 -7.87 -17.65
N ARG A 141 4.08 -7.15 -17.54
CA ARG A 141 4.95 -6.88 -18.68
C ARG A 141 5.57 -8.17 -19.22
N ALA A 142 5.65 -8.29 -20.55
CA ALA A 142 6.31 -9.42 -21.21
C ALA A 142 7.80 -9.55 -20.82
N ALA A 143 8.47 -8.42 -20.58
CA ALA A 143 9.87 -8.35 -20.16
C ALA A 143 10.10 -8.64 -18.66
N SER A 144 9.06 -8.98 -17.89
CA SER A 144 9.21 -9.20 -16.45
C SER A 144 9.95 -10.49 -16.13
N THR A 145 10.88 -10.40 -15.19
CA THR A 145 11.75 -11.48 -14.74
C THR A 145 11.65 -11.64 -13.24
N GLU A 146 12.01 -12.83 -12.74
CA GLU A 146 12.06 -13.11 -11.30
C GLU A 146 13.00 -12.14 -10.57
N ALA A 147 14.21 -11.95 -11.11
CA ALA A 147 15.20 -11.05 -10.53
C ALA A 147 14.69 -9.61 -10.47
N GLY A 148 14.02 -9.14 -11.53
CA GLY A 148 13.44 -7.80 -11.56
C GLY A 148 12.25 -7.63 -10.62
N LEU A 149 11.48 -8.69 -10.34
CA LEU A 149 10.43 -8.69 -9.31
C LEU A 149 11.04 -8.65 -7.91
N ARG A 150 12.00 -9.54 -7.62
CA ARG A 150 12.70 -9.59 -6.32
C ARG A 150 13.37 -8.27 -5.99
N TRP A 151 13.99 -7.64 -6.98
CA TRP A 151 14.64 -6.35 -6.77
C TRP A 151 13.65 -5.23 -6.44
N ARG A 152 12.48 -5.22 -7.10
CA ARG A 152 11.40 -4.28 -6.77
C ARG A 152 10.84 -4.50 -5.37
N VAL A 153 10.63 -5.75 -4.97
CA VAL A 153 10.18 -6.10 -3.62
C VAL A 153 11.22 -5.69 -2.58
N ALA A 154 12.50 -5.97 -2.82
CA ALA A 154 13.57 -5.55 -1.91
C ALA A 154 13.65 -4.03 -1.76
N LEU A 155 13.57 -3.29 -2.87
CA LEU A 155 13.54 -1.82 -2.85
C LEU A 155 12.28 -1.28 -2.18
N ALA A 156 11.12 -1.91 -2.38
CA ALA A 156 9.89 -1.54 -1.70
C ALA A 156 10.03 -1.72 -0.19
N LEU A 157 10.51 -2.87 0.27
CA LEU A 157 10.75 -3.13 1.69
C LEU A 157 11.74 -2.14 2.30
N ALA A 158 12.85 -1.84 1.60
CA ALA A 158 13.82 -0.85 2.03
C ALA A 158 13.21 0.56 2.10
N ALA A 159 12.42 0.98 1.10
CA ALA A 159 11.76 2.27 1.10
C ALA A 159 10.76 2.42 2.26
N CYS A 160 9.93 1.40 2.51
CA CYS A 160 9.00 1.39 3.64
C CYS A 160 9.72 1.42 5.00
N ALA A 161 10.82 0.68 5.13
CA ALA A 161 11.64 0.66 6.33
C ALA A 161 12.29 2.02 6.60
N LEU A 162 12.83 2.66 5.56
CA LEU A 162 13.47 3.97 5.64
C LEU A 162 12.47 5.09 5.93
N SER A 163 11.28 5.08 5.31
CA SER A 163 10.27 6.11 5.58
C SER A 163 9.72 6.02 7.01
N GLY A 164 9.43 4.81 7.50
CA GLY A 164 9.06 4.61 8.91
C GLY A 164 10.20 4.96 9.87
N GLY A 165 11.45 4.69 9.49
CA GLY A 165 12.65 5.12 10.22
C GLY A 165 12.75 6.65 10.33
N LEU A 166 12.46 7.36 9.25
CA LEU A 166 12.44 8.82 9.26
C LEU A 166 11.35 9.36 10.19
N SER A 167 10.15 8.81 10.12
CA SER A 167 9.03 9.15 11.03
C SER A 167 9.34 8.84 12.50
N THR A 168 10.24 7.90 12.78
CA THR A 168 10.61 7.55 14.17
C THR A 168 11.59 8.55 14.80
N ILE A 169 12.40 9.23 13.99
CA ILE A 169 13.56 10.01 14.46
C ILE A 169 13.29 11.52 14.42
N LEU A 170 12.40 11.97 13.52
CA LEU A 170 12.05 13.38 13.29
C LEU A 170 10.68 13.70 13.87
#